data_AF-A0A813I0M6-F1
#
_entry.id   AF-A0A813I0M6-F1
#
_cell.length_a   1.000
_cell.length_b   1.000
_cell.length_c   1.000
_cell.angle_alpha   90.00
_cell.angle_beta   90.00
_cell.angle_gamma   90.00
#
_symmetry.space_group_name_H-M   'P 1'
#
loop_
_entity.id
_entity.type
_entity.pdbx_description
1 polymer ?
#
loop_
_entity_poly.entity_id
_entity_poly.type
_entity_poly.pdbx_seq_one_letter_code
_entity_poly.pdbx_strand_id
1 'polypeptide(L)'
;VLLVCYFVFYIAQSCGDAEVHRADDLAWILFRRQSGKTKGLPDKLRGVFWFKTDLAPELLMTMDGQDWDEESHTLTIASGGPLSWTHSTGIFGWIYWAMLRMSDFFCAKLYLKFDPDVKLATMPLYMCGYCPVPMGMWWTIQQIDEHNWDRAIYLYSSPHEKSKFSYILTRVIDEHGNKLPQFDEMMQSVTSEQKVTSLQLLNGAPGLPSKPLMQIMNGARGGRICGGRVPWCWGADSEVVASHEYEKCTLRESI
;
A
#
# COMPACT_ATOMS: atom_id res chain seq x y z
N VAL A 1 7.68 -15.91 -24.45
CA VAL A 1 8.72 -16.64 -23.67
C VAL A 1 9.57 -15.67 -22.86
N LEU A 2 10.30 -14.73 -23.47
CA LEU A 2 11.19 -13.79 -22.73
C LEU A 2 10.49 -13.01 -21.61
N LEU A 3 9.30 -12.45 -21.86
CA LEU A 3 8.53 -11.73 -20.83
C LEU A 3 8.16 -12.62 -19.63
N VAL A 4 7.77 -13.87 -19.89
CA VAL A 4 7.44 -14.84 -18.85
C VAL A 4 8.69 -15.22 -18.05
N CYS A 5 9.81 -15.48 -18.72
CA CYS A 5 11.09 -15.74 -18.06
C CYS A 5 11.53 -14.54 -17.19
N TYR A 6 11.37 -13.32 -17.70
CA TYR A 6 11.69 -12.10 -16.97
C TYR A 6 10.78 -11.92 -15.74
N PHE A 7 9.48 -12.16 -15.88
CA PHE A 7 8.55 -12.13 -14.76
C PHE A 7 8.88 -13.19 -13.71
N VAL A 8 9.19 -14.43 -14.12
CA VAL A 8 9.61 -15.49 -13.20
C VAL A 8 10.90 -15.12 -12.47
N PHE A 9 11.89 -14.57 -13.18
CA PHE A 9 13.12 -14.08 -12.56
C PHE A 9 12.84 -12.95 -11.56
N TYR A 10 11.98 -11.99 -11.92
CA TYR A 10 11.57 -10.89 -11.04
C TYR A 10 10.87 -11.38 -9.77
N ILE A 11 9.96 -12.35 -9.88
CA ILE A 11 9.32 -12.98 -8.71
C ILE A 11 10.35 -13.75 -7.89
N ALA A 12 11.24 -14.53 -8.51
CA ALA A 12 12.27 -15.29 -7.80
C ALA A 12 13.26 -14.40 -7.05
N GLN A 13 13.73 -13.32 -7.69
CA GLN A 13 14.54 -12.28 -7.05
C GLN A 13 13.78 -11.67 -5.87
N SER A 14 12.51 -11.32 -6.09
CA SER A 14 11.68 -10.77 -5.03
C SER A 14 11.42 -11.75 -3.88
N CYS A 15 11.41 -13.08 -4.10
CA CYS A 15 11.38 -14.04 -2.99
C CYS A 15 12.69 -14.00 -2.19
N GLY A 16 13.84 -13.85 -2.87
CA GLY A 16 15.15 -13.74 -2.24
C GLY A 16 15.35 -12.46 -1.43
N ASP A 17 14.66 -11.38 -1.80
CA ASP A 17 14.68 -10.09 -1.12
C ASP A 17 13.69 -9.99 0.07
N ALA A 18 12.92 -11.05 0.32
CA ALA A 18 11.90 -11.06 1.37
C ALA A 18 12.57 -11.29 2.72
N GLU A 19 12.38 -10.34 3.64
CA GLU A 19 12.87 -10.45 5.01
C GLU A 19 11.73 -10.75 5.95
N VAL A 20 11.90 -11.78 6.81
CA VAL A 20 10.92 -12.16 7.81
C VAL A 20 11.37 -11.68 9.18
N HIS A 21 10.51 -10.92 9.84
CA HIS A 21 10.75 -10.36 11.17
C HIS A 21 9.47 -10.40 12.01
N ARG A 22 9.60 -10.10 13.30
CA ARG A 22 8.45 -9.86 14.16
C ARG A 22 7.80 -8.52 13.83
N ALA A 23 6.53 -8.36 14.21
CA ALA A 23 5.78 -7.13 13.97
C ALA A 23 6.43 -5.88 14.57
N ASP A 24 6.98 -5.97 15.77
CA ASP A 24 7.70 -4.87 16.44
C ASP A 24 8.97 -4.47 15.69
N ASP A 25 9.77 -5.45 15.29
CA ASP A 25 10.99 -5.21 14.50
C ASP A 25 10.66 -4.57 13.15
N LEU A 26 9.60 -5.04 12.47
CA LEU A 26 9.19 -4.46 11.18
C LEU A 26 8.73 -3.01 11.28
N ALA A 27 8.03 -2.63 12.36
CA ALA A 27 7.65 -1.24 12.56
C ALA A 27 8.90 -0.35 12.62
N TRP A 28 9.92 -0.77 13.37
CA TRP A 28 11.20 -0.05 13.43
C TRP A 28 11.99 -0.10 12.13
N ILE A 29 11.97 -1.21 11.40
CA ILE A 29 12.62 -1.35 10.09
C ILE A 29 11.99 -0.38 9.09
N LEU A 30 10.65 -0.32 8.99
CA LEU A 30 9.94 0.63 8.13
C LEU A 30 10.33 2.06 8.48
N PHE A 31 10.22 2.43 9.77
CA PHE A 31 10.54 3.78 10.22
C PHE A 31 11.99 4.15 9.87
N ARG A 32 12.98 3.36 10.30
CA ARG A 32 14.40 3.68 10.10
C ARG A 32 14.80 3.69 8.63
N ARG A 33 14.22 2.81 7.81
CA ARG A 33 14.58 2.71 6.39
C ARG A 33 13.86 3.75 5.54
N GLN A 34 12.77 4.37 5.99
CA GLN A 34 11.99 5.29 5.16
C GLN A 34 11.85 6.72 5.71
N SER A 35 12.00 6.93 7.02
CA SER A 35 11.81 8.24 7.65
C SER A 35 12.64 9.35 6.98
N GLY A 36 11.97 10.44 6.60
CA GLY A 36 12.56 11.63 6.00
C GLY A 36 12.97 11.49 4.53
N LYS A 37 12.60 10.39 3.86
CA LYS A 37 12.91 10.19 2.44
C LYS A 37 11.91 10.85 1.50
N THR A 38 10.69 11.10 1.95
CA THR A 38 9.70 11.85 1.18
C THR A 38 9.75 13.34 1.56
N LYS A 39 10.34 14.14 0.67
CA LYS A 39 10.42 15.60 0.84
C LYS A 39 9.00 16.20 0.86
N GLY A 40 8.77 17.16 1.76
CA GLY A 40 7.50 17.89 1.80
C GLY A 40 6.31 17.14 2.39
N LEU A 41 6.46 15.85 2.72
CA LEU A 41 5.36 15.05 3.25
C LEU A 41 4.85 15.67 4.57
N PRO A 42 3.55 15.94 4.73
CA PRO A 42 2.98 16.46 5.97
C PRO A 42 3.23 15.53 7.17
N ASP A 43 3.49 16.09 8.34
CA ASP A 43 3.92 15.31 9.51
C ASP A 43 2.90 14.24 9.93
N LYS A 44 1.60 14.53 9.81
CA LYS A 44 0.54 13.54 10.10
C LYS A 44 0.50 12.33 9.16
N LEU A 45 1.15 12.40 8.00
CA LEU A 45 1.32 11.29 7.07
C LEU A 45 2.66 10.55 7.29
N ARG A 46 3.57 11.08 8.10
CA ARG A 46 4.86 10.45 8.40
C ARG A 46 4.72 9.35 9.45
N GLY A 47 5.75 8.53 9.60
CA GLY A 47 5.80 7.48 10.61
C GLY A 47 5.31 6.13 10.09
N VAL A 48 4.82 5.28 11.00
CA VAL A 48 4.38 3.92 10.68
C VAL A 48 2.93 3.73 11.09
N PHE A 49 2.17 3.11 10.20
CA PHE A 49 0.75 2.90 10.35
C PHE A 49 0.42 1.42 10.37
N TRP A 50 -0.48 1.04 11.27
CA TRP A 50 -1.06 -0.29 11.44
C TRP A 50 -2.43 -0.38 10.75
N PHE A 51 -2.65 -1.42 9.98
CA PHE A 51 -3.94 -1.78 9.39
C PHE A 51 -4.88 -2.41 10.44
N LYS A 52 -5.40 -1.58 11.35
CA LYS A 52 -6.35 -1.98 12.39
C LYS A 52 -7.65 -2.45 11.73
N THR A 53 -8.13 -3.61 12.18
CA THR A 53 -9.31 -4.33 11.63
C THR A 53 -9.21 -4.84 10.19
N ASP A 54 -8.03 -4.81 9.57
CA ASP A 54 -7.88 -5.32 8.22
C ASP A 54 -7.93 -6.86 8.17
N LEU A 55 -8.75 -7.37 7.23
CA LEU A 55 -8.90 -8.79 6.95
C LEU A 55 -7.82 -9.30 5.98
N ALA A 56 -7.18 -8.41 5.24
CA ALA A 56 -6.09 -8.77 4.34
C ALA A 56 -4.85 -9.22 5.16
N PRO A 57 -3.88 -9.87 4.49
CA PRO A 57 -2.67 -10.31 5.17
C PRO A 57 -1.69 -9.17 5.43
N GLU A 58 -2.11 -7.91 5.36
CA GLU A 58 -1.29 -6.74 5.68
C GLU A 58 -1.26 -6.50 7.20
N LEU A 59 -0.25 -5.76 7.68
CA LEU A 59 -0.19 -5.29 9.07
C LEU A 59 0.31 -3.87 9.19
N LEU A 60 1.44 -3.55 8.55
CA LEU A 60 2.08 -2.23 8.65
C LEU A 60 2.32 -1.61 7.29
N MET A 61 2.26 -0.29 7.25
CA MET A 61 2.71 0.54 6.13
C MET A 61 3.44 1.79 6.58
N THR A 62 4.17 2.41 5.67
CA THR A 62 4.62 3.79 5.80
C THR A 62 4.36 4.54 4.50
N MET A 63 3.97 5.81 4.62
CA MET A 63 3.84 6.73 3.49
C MET A 63 5.17 7.42 3.17
N ASP A 64 6.14 7.35 4.08
CA ASP A 64 7.49 7.88 3.86
C ASP A 64 8.26 6.97 2.88
N GLY A 65 9.26 7.54 2.21
CA GLY A 65 9.94 6.90 1.08
C GLY A 65 9.09 6.73 -0.18
N GLN A 66 7.89 7.29 -0.22
CA GLN A 66 7.06 7.42 -1.42
C GLN A 66 7.24 8.80 -2.06
N ASP A 67 6.54 9.04 -3.17
CA ASP A 67 6.61 10.32 -3.88
C ASP A 67 5.43 11.21 -3.48
N TRP A 68 5.71 12.47 -3.15
CA TRP A 68 4.73 13.46 -2.68
C TRP A 68 4.80 14.71 -3.54
N ASP A 69 3.67 15.05 -4.14
CA ASP A 69 3.48 16.30 -4.88
C ASP A 69 2.78 17.33 -3.97
N GLU A 70 3.52 18.35 -3.55
CA GLU A 70 3.04 19.45 -2.71
C GLU A 70 1.99 20.32 -3.40
N GLU A 71 2.03 20.46 -4.73
CA GLU A 71 1.09 21.30 -5.48
C GLU A 71 -0.27 20.61 -5.57
N SER A 72 -0.28 19.34 -5.99
CA SER A 72 -1.51 18.58 -6.16
C SER A 72 -1.96 17.82 -4.91
N HIS A 73 -1.24 17.94 -3.80
CA HIS A 73 -1.47 17.21 -2.54
C HIS A 73 -1.62 15.69 -2.77
N THR A 74 -0.77 15.14 -3.64
CA THR A 74 -0.89 13.74 -4.09
C THR A 74 0.30 12.91 -3.61
N LEU A 75 0.01 11.85 -2.85
CA LEU A 75 0.98 10.82 -2.49
C LEU A 75 0.90 9.66 -3.48
N THR A 76 2.02 9.34 -4.13
CA THR A 76 2.12 8.25 -5.11
C THR A 76 2.85 7.05 -4.51
N ILE A 77 2.11 5.97 -4.27
CA ILE A 77 2.64 4.72 -3.72
C ILE A 77 2.77 3.70 -4.84
N ALA A 78 3.95 3.07 -4.99
CA ALA A 78 4.11 1.96 -5.91
C ALA A 78 3.39 0.72 -5.36
N SER A 79 2.42 0.18 -6.11
CA SER A 79 1.66 -0.99 -5.67
C SER A 79 2.57 -2.21 -5.63
N GLY A 80 2.96 -2.67 -4.45
CA GLY A 80 3.93 -3.75 -4.28
C GLY A 80 5.39 -3.31 -4.31
N GLY A 81 5.64 -2.00 -4.16
CA GLY A 81 6.99 -1.47 -4.00
C GLY A 81 7.68 -2.00 -2.74
N PRO A 82 9.03 -2.04 -2.73
CA PRO A 82 9.79 -2.45 -1.56
C PRO A 82 9.63 -1.44 -0.42
N LEU A 83 9.70 -1.94 0.81
CA LEU A 83 9.70 -1.13 2.03
C LEU A 83 8.49 -0.19 2.21
N SER A 84 7.36 -0.43 1.54
CA SER A 84 6.11 0.32 1.73
C SER A 84 5.11 -0.39 2.64
N TRP A 85 5.03 -1.72 2.51
CA TRP A 85 4.03 -2.58 3.15
C TRP A 85 4.66 -3.85 3.74
N THR A 86 4.01 -4.38 4.76
CA THR A 86 4.35 -5.66 5.38
C THR A 86 3.18 -6.64 5.25
N HIS A 87 3.51 -7.91 5.07
CA HIS A 87 2.53 -8.97 4.81
C HIS A 87 2.75 -10.16 5.74
N SER A 88 1.73 -10.94 6.05
CA SER A 88 1.89 -12.18 6.80
C SER A 88 2.81 -13.15 6.03
N THR A 89 3.57 -13.99 6.74
CA THR A 89 4.36 -15.08 6.13
C THR A 89 3.53 -16.31 5.77
N GLY A 90 2.24 -16.32 6.11
CA GLY A 90 1.33 -17.41 5.75
C GLY A 90 1.05 -17.49 4.25
N ILE A 91 0.43 -18.60 3.81
CA ILE A 91 0.15 -18.85 2.39
C ILE A 91 -0.63 -17.72 1.71
N PHE A 92 -1.62 -17.14 2.39
CA PHE A 92 -2.39 -16.01 1.87
C PHE A 92 -1.56 -14.73 1.77
N GLY A 93 -0.61 -14.52 2.69
CA GLY A 93 0.31 -13.39 2.61
C GLY A 93 1.26 -13.48 1.44
N TRP A 94 1.77 -14.69 1.14
CA TRP A 94 2.55 -14.94 -0.07
C TRP A 94 1.75 -14.77 -1.37
N ILE A 95 0.49 -15.25 -1.41
CA ILE A 95 -0.39 -15.05 -2.57
C ILE A 95 -0.64 -13.56 -2.79
N TYR A 96 -1.02 -12.83 -1.74
CA TYR A 96 -1.29 -11.40 -1.83
C TYR A 96 -0.05 -10.61 -2.25
N TRP A 97 1.10 -10.94 -1.66
CA TRP A 97 2.39 -10.40 -2.06
C TRP A 97 2.67 -10.61 -3.54
N ALA A 98 2.45 -11.82 -4.09
CA ALA A 98 2.69 -12.10 -5.50
C ALA A 98 1.81 -11.23 -6.42
N MET A 99 0.55 -10.99 -6.03
CA MET A 99 -0.36 -10.08 -6.75
C MET A 99 0.15 -8.63 -6.72
N LEU A 100 0.68 -8.17 -5.59
CA LEU A 100 1.29 -6.85 -5.48
C LEU A 100 2.58 -6.73 -6.30
N ARG A 101 3.44 -7.76 -6.30
CA ARG A 101 4.65 -7.77 -7.14
C ARG A 101 4.31 -7.77 -8.63
N MET A 102 3.26 -8.50 -9.02
CA MET A 102 2.70 -8.42 -10.36
C MET A 102 2.21 -7.00 -10.68
N SER A 103 1.54 -6.34 -9.74
CA SER A 103 1.13 -4.94 -9.88
C SER A 103 2.34 -4.01 -10.09
N ASP A 104 3.40 -4.11 -9.28
CA ASP A 104 4.63 -3.32 -9.45
C ASP A 104 5.34 -3.60 -10.78
N PHE A 105 5.34 -4.88 -11.22
CA PHE A 105 5.91 -5.30 -12.49
C PHE A 105 5.23 -4.61 -13.68
N PHE A 106 3.91 -4.45 -13.61
CA PHE A 106 3.09 -3.66 -14.55
C PHE A 106 3.01 -2.17 -14.22
N CYS A 107 3.91 -1.67 -13.36
CA CYS A 107 4.03 -0.26 -12.97
C CYS A 107 2.74 0.32 -12.38
N ALA A 108 1.93 -0.49 -11.71
CA ALA A 108 0.74 0.00 -11.03
C ALA A 108 1.13 0.89 -9.84
N LYS A 109 0.52 2.07 -9.79
CA LYS A 109 0.73 3.08 -8.77
C LYS A 109 -0.62 3.48 -8.19
N LEU A 110 -0.66 3.60 -6.86
CA LEU A 110 -1.80 4.09 -6.11
C LEU A 110 -1.57 5.58 -5.83
N TYR A 111 -2.53 6.41 -6.23
CA TYR A 111 -2.45 7.86 -6.04
C TYR A 111 -3.42 8.26 -4.94
N LEU A 112 -2.91 8.67 -3.78
CA LEU A 112 -3.74 9.21 -2.70
C LEU A 112 -3.83 10.71 -2.91
N LYS A 113 -4.93 11.17 -3.48
CA LYS A 113 -5.19 12.58 -3.78
C LYS A 113 -5.90 13.22 -2.62
N PHE A 114 -5.16 13.94 -1.80
CA PHE A 114 -5.70 14.58 -0.60
C PHE A 114 -6.39 15.90 -0.93
N ASP A 115 -7.33 16.29 -0.07
CA ASP A 115 -7.77 17.67 0.04
C ASP A 115 -6.63 18.56 0.59
N PRO A 116 -6.73 19.91 0.45
CA PRO A 116 -5.68 20.82 0.92
C PRO A 116 -5.37 20.70 2.42
N ASP A 117 -6.39 20.32 3.21
CA ASP A 117 -6.27 20.09 4.64
C ASP A 117 -5.61 18.75 4.97
N VAL A 118 -5.43 17.85 3.99
CA VAL A 118 -4.90 16.49 4.14
C VAL A 118 -5.72 15.70 5.18
N LYS A 119 -7.05 15.77 5.09
CA LYS A 119 -8.00 15.04 5.95
C LYS A 119 -8.79 14.00 5.16
N LEU A 120 -8.88 14.13 3.85
CA LEU A 120 -9.61 13.19 3.00
C LEU A 120 -8.81 12.96 1.73
N ALA A 121 -8.66 11.70 1.32
CA ALA A 121 -8.09 11.36 0.03
C ALA A 121 -8.94 10.35 -0.73
N THR A 122 -8.96 10.49 -2.06
CA THR A 122 -9.36 9.42 -2.97
C THR A 122 -8.14 8.61 -3.36
N MET A 123 -8.30 7.32 -3.65
CA MET A 123 -7.17 6.41 -3.92
C MET A 123 -7.30 5.66 -5.25
N PRO A 124 -7.37 6.36 -6.40
CA PRO A 124 -7.39 5.68 -7.70
C PRO A 124 -6.08 4.92 -7.98
N LEU A 125 -6.23 3.76 -8.62
CA LEU A 125 -5.12 2.95 -9.10
C LEU A 125 -4.89 3.22 -10.60
N TYR A 126 -3.63 3.50 -10.96
CA TYR A 126 -3.22 3.72 -12.34
C TYR A 126 -2.12 2.75 -12.74
N MET A 127 -2.19 2.21 -13.95
CA MET A 127 -1.05 1.55 -14.59
C MET A 127 -0.17 2.58 -15.27
N CYS A 128 1.14 2.49 -15.00
CA CYS A 128 2.18 3.37 -15.53
C CYS A 128 1.95 4.87 -15.24
N GLY A 129 1.03 5.22 -14.33
CA GLY A 129 0.69 6.60 -13.98
C GLY A 129 -0.30 7.31 -14.91
N TYR A 130 -0.74 6.67 -16.01
CA TYR A 130 -1.60 7.33 -17.02
C TYR A 130 -2.92 6.58 -17.25
N CYS A 131 -2.91 5.25 -17.15
CA CYS A 131 -4.09 4.45 -17.48
C CYS A 131 -4.85 4.09 -16.19
N PRO A 132 -6.05 4.64 -15.93
CA PRO A 132 -6.85 4.23 -14.77
C PRO A 132 -7.18 2.75 -14.88
N VAL A 133 -7.03 2.02 -13.77
CA VAL A 133 -7.36 0.59 -13.70
C VAL A 133 -8.80 0.46 -13.21
N PRO A 134 -9.73 -0.11 -13.99
CA PRO A 134 -11.10 -0.32 -13.54
C PRO A 134 -11.12 -1.44 -12.50
N MET A 135 -11.05 -1.09 -11.22
CA MET A 135 -11.03 -2.06 -10.12
C MET A 135 -12.42 -2.59 -9.75
N GLY A 136 -13.50 -2.03 -10.33
CA GLY A 136 -14.88 -2.32 -9.91
C GLY A 136 -15.23 -1.77 -8.52
N MET A 137 -14.37 -0.91 -7.99
CA MET A 137 -14.47 -0.33 -6.65
C MET A 137 -13.76 1.02 -6.61
N TRP A 138 -14.19 1.91 -5.72
CA TRP A 138 -13.44 3.13 -5.38
C TRP A 138 -13.04 3.11 -3.92
N TRP A 139 -11.90 3.71 -3.64
CA TRP A 139 -11.26 3.71 -2.33
C TRP A 139 -11.08 5.15 -1.86
N THR A 140 -11.33 5.36 -0.58
CA THR A 140 -11.09 6.63 0.10
C THR A 140 -10.35 6.39 1.41
N ILE A 141 -9.67 7.42 1.90
CA ILE A 141 -9.10 7.47 3.24
C ILE A 141 -9.50 8.80 3.90
N GLN A 142 -10.06 8.75 5.10
CA GLN A 142 -10.56 9.94 5.81
C GLN A 142 -10.00 9.98 7.23
N GLN A 143 -9.47 11.11 7.67
CA GLN A 143 -9.00 11.31 9.03
C GLN A 143 -10.17 11.24 10.01
N ILE A 144 -10.06 10.36 11.02
CA ILE A 144 -11.03 10.25 12.12
C ILE A 144 -10.56 11.13 13.28
N ASP A 145 -9.27 11.01 13.64
CA ASP A 145 -8.61 11.77 14.68
C ASP A 145 -7.11 11.96 14.35
N GLU A 146 -6.30 12.40 15.31
CA GLU A 146 -4.87 12.67 15.10
C GLU A 146 -4.06 11.45 14.61
N HIS A 147 -4.46 10.24 14.97
CA HIS A 147 -3.71 9.02 14.68
C HIS A 147 -4.49 8.01 13.84
N ASN A 148 -5.81 8.13 13.72
CA ASN A 148 -6.66 7.17 13.03
C ASN A 148 -7.22 7.73 11.73
N TRP A 149 -7.20 6.88 10.70
CA TRP A 149 -7.74 7.15 9.38
C TRP A 149 -8.67 6.03 8.94
N ASP A 150 -9.88 6.39 8.54
CA ASP A 150 -10.84 5.45 7.99
C ASP A 150 -10.56 5.18 6.51
N ARG A 151 -10.09 3.98 6.17
CA ARG A 151 -9.94 3.53 4.79
C ARG A 151 -11.19 2.79 4.37
N ALA A 152 -11.99 3.42 3.51
CA ALA A 152 -13.22 2.86 3.00
C ALA A 152 -13.07 2.34 1.57
N ILE A 153 -13.62 1.15 1.31
CA ILE A 153 -13.80 0.59 -0.03
C ILE A 153 -15.29 0.52 -0.30
N TYR A 154 -15.71 1.00 -1.47
CA TYR A 154 -17.07 0.85 -1.97
C TYR A 154 -17.04 0.11 -3.30
N LEU A 155 -17.92 -0.87 -3.47
CA LEU A 155 -18.08 -1.57 -4.74
C LEU A 155 -18.98 -0.76 -5.66
N TYR A 156 -18.69 -0.71 -6.97
CA TYR A 156 -19.56 0.02 -7.91
C TYR A 156 -20.98 -0.54 -7.96
N SER A 157 -21.14 -1.84 -7.69
CA SER A 157 -22.45 -2.51 -7.61
C SER A 157 -23.21 -2.23 -6.32
N SER A 158 -22.55 -1.75 -5.26
CA SER A 158 -23.16 -1.36 -3.98
C SER A 158 -22.48 -0.10 -3.43
N PRO A 159 -22.72 1.06 -4.04
CA PRO A 159 -21.98 2.29 -3.75
C PRO A 159 -22.31 2.89 -2.38
N HIS A 160 -23.43 2.50 -1.78
CA HIS A 160 -23.91 3.01 -0.49
C HIS A 160 -23.42 2.19 0.70
N GLU A 161 -22.82 1.01 0.45
CA GLU A 161 -22.38 0.11 1.50
C GLU A 161 -20.86 0.04 1.52
N LYS A 162 -20.31 0.30 2.71
CA LYS A 162 -18.90 0.14 2.97
C LYS A 162 -18.54 -1.35 2.97
N SER A 163 -17.61 -1.74 2.11
CA SER A 163 -17.14 -3.12 1.98
C SER A 163 -16.51 -3.62 3.28
N LYS A 164 -16.63 -4.94 3.54
CA LYS A 164 -16.01 -5.63 4.68
C LYS A 164 -14.49 -5.61 4.67
N PHE A 165 -13.87 -5.27 3.53
CA PHE A 165 -12.42 -5.09 3.40
C PHE A 165 -11.94 -3.68 3.77
N SER A 166 -12.86 -2.80 4.17
CA SER A 166 -12.51 -1.49 4.73
C SER A 166 -11.90 -1.65 6.12
N TYR A 167 -11.00 -0.75 6.50
CA TYR A 167 -10.23 -0.86 7.74
C TYR A 167 -9.84 0.51 8.29
N ILE A 168 -9.34 0.54 9.53
CA ILE A 168 -8.79 1.75 10.13
C ILE A 168 -7.27 1.70 10.03
N LEU A 169 -6.68 2.70 9.40
CA LEU A 169 -5.24 2.90 9.39
C LEU A 169 -4.84 3.72 10.62
N THR A 170 -4.11 3.11 11.55
CA THR A 170 -3.77 3.70 12.86
C THR A 170 -2.28 3.97 12.95
N ARG A 171 -1.87 5.20 13.23
CA ARG A 171 -0.46 5.55 13.46
C ARG A 171 0.04 4.90 14.75
N VAL A 172 1.17 4.21 14.68
CA VAL A 172 1.79 3.49 15.82
C VAL A 172 3.20 3.98 16.15
N ILE A 173 3.89 4.57 15.16
CA ILE A 173 5.13 5.33 15.35
C ILE A 173 4.93 6.69 14.70
N ASP A 174 5.27 7.76 15.42
CA ASP A 174 5.14 9.14 14.92
C ASP A 174 6.27 9.55 13.96
N GLU A 175 6.32 10.83 13.59
CA GLU A 175 7.30 11.40 12.67
C GLU A 175 8.70 11.47 13.28
N HIS A 176 8.78 11.47 14.61
CA HIS A 176 10.01 11.57 15.39
C HIS A 176 10.54 10.21 15.84
N GLY A 177 9.82 9.13 15.54
CA GLY A 177 10.20 7.78 15.92
C GLY A 177 9.77 7.41 17.34
N ASN A 178 8.85 8.16 17.95
CA ASN A 178 8.28 7.79 19.23
C ASN A 178 7.18 6.76 19.02
N LYS A 179 7.15 5.79 19.93
CA LYS A 179 6.09 4.79 20.01
C LYS A 179 4.82 5.43 20.57
N LEU A 180 3.72 5.30 19.84
CA LEU A 180 2.41 5.76 20.28
C LEU A 180 1.69 4.65 21.09
N PRO A 181 0.70 4.97 21.95
CA PRO A 181 -0.04 3.97 22.73
C PRO A 181 -0.65 2.85 21.87
N GLN A 182 -1.07 3.16 20.64
CA GLN A 182 -1.66 2.23 19.69
C GLN A 182 -0.67 1.14 19.23
N PHE A 183 0.63 1.33 19.42
CA PHE A 183 1.62 0.29 19.17
C PHE A 183 1.43 -0.90 20.12
N ASP A 184 1.12 -0.66 21.39
CA ASP A 184 0.86 -1.75 22.33
C ASP A 184 -0.43 -2.50 21.99
N GLU A 185 -1.47 -1.79 21.52
CA GLU A 185 -2.68 -2.40 20.96
C GLU A 185 -2.36 -3.29 19.75
N MET A 186 -1.53 -2.79 18.83
CA MET A 186 -1.07 -3.57 17.68
C MET A 186 -0.37 -4.84 18.13
N MET A 187 0.58 -4.74 19.07
CA MET A 187 1.31 -5.92 19.57
C MET A 187 0.37 -6.92 20.23
N GLN A 188 -0.59 -6.45 21.04
CA GLN A 188 -1.63 -7.31 21.62
C GLN A 188 -2.47 -8.01 20.55
N SER A 189 -2.84 -7.32 19.47
CA SER A 189 -3.61 -7.92 18.36
C SER A 189 -2.84 -9.03 17.62
N VAL A 190 -1.50 -8.95 17.62
CA VAL A 190 -0.63 -9.94 16.98
C VAL A 190 -0.30 -11.11 17.90
N THR A 191 -0.16 -10.86 19.20
CA THR A 191 0.22 -11.88 20.21
C THR A 191 -0.96 -12.61 20.80
N SER A 192 -2.11 -11.93 20.98
CA SER A 192 -3.32 -12.63 21.36
C SER A 192 -3.66 -13.59 20.23
N GLU A 193 -4.08 -14.81 20.57
CA GLU A 193 -4.73 -15.72 19.63
C GLU A 193 -6.08 -15.13 19.18
N GLN A 194 -6.13 -13.86 18.75
CA GLN A 194 -7.18 -13.38 17.88
C GLN A 194 -7.07 -14.17 16.60
N LYS A 195 -7.69 -15.36 16.66
CA LYS A 195 -8.47 -16.03 15.62
C LYS A 195 -8.82 -14.97 14.59
N VAL A 196 -7.95 -14.82 13.60
CA VAL A 196 -8.25 -13.90 12.52
C VAL A 196 -9.48 -14.52 11.89
N THR A 197 -10.63 -13.88 12.10
CA THR A 197 -11.92 -14.21 11.50
C THR A 197 -11.88 -13.95 9.99
N SER A 198 -10.73 -14.14 9.33
CA SER A 198 -10.55 -13.90 7.91
C SER A 198 -10.94 -15.10 7.06
N LEU A 199 -11.19 -16.28 7.65
CA LEU A 199 -11.64 -17.48 6.90
C LEU A 199 -12.78 -18.29 7.55
N GLN A 200 -13.56 -17.73 8.48
CA GLN A 200 -14.85 -18.36 8.82
C GLN A 200 -15.89 -18.28 7.68
N LEU A 201 -15.58 -17.58 6.59
CA LEU A 201 -16.38 -17.53 5.36
C LEU A 201 -16.04 -18.64 4.34
N LEU A 202 -14.99 -19.44 4.57
CA LEU A 202 -14.65 -20.60 3.76
C LEU A 202 -14.62 -21.85 4.64
N ASN A 203 -15.79 -22.47 4.80
CA ASN A 203 -16.10 -23.78 5.38
C ASN A 203 -14.88 -24.64 5.83
N GLY A 204 -14.63 -24.69 7.15
CA GLY A 204 -14.06 -25.88 7.80
C GLY A 204 -12.57 -26.19 7.60
N ALA A 205 -11.74 -25.27 7.12
CA ALA A 205 -10.30 -25.51 7.04
C ALA A 205 -9.61 -25.40 8.42
N PRO A 206 -8.82 -26.41 8.86
CA PRO A 206 -8.11 -26.38 10.13
C PRO A 206 -6.89 -25.44 10.07
N GLY A 207 -6.82 -24.49 11.00
CA GLY A 207 -5.63 -23.69 11.31
C GLY A 207 -5.47 -22.41 10.49
N LEU A 208 -6.00 -21.29 11.00
CA LEU A 208 -5.63 -19.96 10.51
C LEU A 208 -4.26 -19.55 11.08
N PRO A 209 -3.38 -18.93 10.28
CA PRO A 209 -2.10 -18.45 10.76
C PRO A 209 -2.31 -17.34 11.79
N SER A 210 -1.70 -17.48 12.95
CA SER A 210 -1.37 -16.33 13.78
C SER A 210 -0.51 -15.37 12.93
N LYS A 211 -0.57 -14.07 13.19
CA LYS A 211 0.25 -13.05 12.47
C LYS A 211 1.63 -12.75 13.15
N PRO A 212 2.30 -13.63 13.93
CA PRO A 212 3.46 -13.20 14.72
C PRO A 212 4.68 -12.92 13.83
N LEU A 213 4.75 -13.57 12.66
CA LEU A 213 5.80 -13.36 11.68
C LEU A 213 5.23 -12.68 10.45
N MET A 214 5.94 -11.62 10.07
CA MET A 214 5.58 -10.72 9.01
C MET A 214 6.78 -10.62 8.08
N GLN A 215 6.50 -10.42 6.80
CA GLN A 215 7.51 -10.22 5.77
C GLN A 215 7.46 -8.80 5.23
N ILE A 216 8.64 -8.26 4.94
CA ILE A 216 8.85 -7.00 4.24
C ILE A 216 9.78 -7.24 3.07
N MET A 217 9.59 -6.45 2.01
CA MET A 217 10.48 -6.49 0.86
C MET A 217 11.62 -5.50 1.01
N ASN A 218 12.87 -5.98 1.07
CA ASN A 218 14.06 -5.13 1.19
C ASN A 218 14.88 -4.98 -0.12
N GLY A 219 14.31 -5.36 -1.26
CA GLY A 219 14.98 -5.26 -2.55
C GLY A 219 14.98 -3.85 -3.14
N ALA A 220 15.93 -3.56 -4.02
CA ALA A 220 15.77 -2.44 -4.96
C ALA A 220 14.52 -2.70 -5.83
N ARG A 221 13.87 -1.63 -6.33
CA ARG A 221 12.86 -1.79 -7.39
C ARG A 221 13.56 -2.43 -8.60
N GLY A 222 13.44 -3.75 -8.75
CA GLY A 222 13.92 -4.47 -9.93
C GLY A 222 13.34 -3.84 -11.19
N GLY A 223 13.95 -4.09 -12.35
CA GLY A 223 13.52 -3.45 -13.61
C GLY A 223 12.03 -3.68 -13.86
N ARG A 224 11.24 -2.62 -13.88
CA ARG A 224 9.82 -2.70 -14.24
C ARG A 224 9.68 -2.86 -15.76
N ILE A 225 8.58 -3.40 -16.27
CA ILE A 225 8.36 -3.49 -17.74
C ILE A 225 8.53 -2.11 -18.39
N CYS A 226 8.01 -1.06 -17.76
CA CYS A 226 8.01 0.30 -18.32
C CYS A 226 9.11 1.21 -17.75
N GLY A 227 10.00 0.69 -16.90
CA GLY A 227 11.06 1.48 -16.23
C GLY A 227 12.45 0.83 -16.23
N GLY A 228 12.58 -0.41 -16.70
CA GLY A 228 13.87 -0.92 -17.14
C GLY A 228 14.31 -0.21 -18.43
N ARG A 229 15.60 -0.23 -18.76
CA ARG A 229 16.15 0.17 -20.07
C ARG A 229 15.66 -0.76 -21.19
N VAL A 230 14.35 -0.88 -21.34
CA VAL A 230 13.70 -1.52 -22.49
C VAL A 230 13.51 -0.39 -23.50
N PRO A 231 14.13 -0.43 -24.70
CA PRO A 231 14.21 0.70 -25.63
C PRO A 231 12.88 1.27 -26.16
N TRP A 232 11.73 0.79 -25.69
CA TRP A 232 10.42 1.10 -26.24
C TRP A 232 9.59 2.05 -25.34
N CYS A 233 10.03 2.36 -24.13
CA CYS A 233 9.40 3.35 -23.24
C CYS A 233 10.31 4.57 -23.01
N TRP A 234 10.97 5.06 -24.07
CA TRP A 234 11.67 6.34 -24.03
C TRP A 234 10.63 7.45 -24.04
N GLY A 235 10.34 8.05 -22.87
CA GLY A 235 9.52 9.26 -22.83
C GLY A 235 8.99 9.74 -21.48
N ALA A 236 9.24 9.06 -20.35
CA ALA A 236 8.60 9.44 -19.09
C ALA A 236 9.55 9.45 -17.88
N ASP A 237 10.67 10.16 -18.01
CA ASP A 237 11.42 10.71 -16.85
C ASP A 237 11.06 12.19 -16.60
N SER A 238 9.93 12.69 -17.12
CA SER A 238 9.42 14.04 -16.82
C SER A 238 8.19 13.97 -15.93
N GLU A 239 8.42 13.98 -14.61
CA GLU A 239 7.44 14.01 -13.52
C GLU A 239 6.58 15.31 -13.43
N VAL A 240 6.42 16.09 -14.51
CA VAL A 240 5.81 17.45 -14.44
C VAL A 240 4.53 17.60 -15.29
N VAL A 241 4.12 16.62 -16.09
CA VAL A 241 3.05 16.84 -17.10
C VAL A 241 1.66 16.32 -16.67
N ALA A 242 1.55 15.56 -15.58
CA ALA A 242 0.30 14.87 -15.23
C ALA A 242 -0.78 15.74 -14.58
N SER A 243 -0.46 16.93 -14.05
CA SER A 243 -1.44 17.78 -13.36
C SER A 243 -2.38 18.52 -14.33
N HIS A 244 -1.95 18.83 -15.56
CA HIS A 244 -2.72 19.66 -16.50
C HIS A 244 -3.65 18.89 -17.46
N GLU A 245 -3.46 17.57 -17.67
CA GLU A 245 -4.37 16.79 -18.53
C GLU A 245 -5.58 16.20 -17.77
N TYR A 246 -5.60 16.29 -16.43
CA TYR A 246 -6.62 15.67 -15.60
C TYR A 246 -8.03 16.30 -15.76
N GLU A 247 -8.11 17.59 -16.09
CA GLU A 247 -9.38 18.28 -16.35
C GLU A 247 -10.06 17.84 -17.66
N LYS A 248 -9.32 17.28 -18.62
CA LYS A 248 -9.90 16.92 -19.92
C LYS A 248 -10.63 15.57 -19.92
N CYS A 249 -10.30 14.67 -19.00
CA CYS A 249 -10.95 13.35 -18.93
C CYS A 249 -12.20 13.32 -18.04
N THR A 250 -12.30 14.18 -17.02
CA THR A 250 -13.47 14.20 -16.10
C THR A 250 -14.65 15.02 -16.62
N LEU A 251 -14.41 16.00 -17.48
CA LEU A 251 -15.49 16.80 -18.11
C LEU A 251 -16.26 16.07 -19.22
N ARG A 252 -15.91 14.81 -19.55
CA ARG A 252 -16.63 14.01 -20.56
C ARG A 252 -17.61 12.99 -19.97
N GLU A 253 -17.66 12.83 -18.65
CA GLU A 253 -18.59 11.90 -17.96
C GLU A 253 -19.80 12.61 -17.32
N SER A 254 -20.02 13.89 -17.63
CA SER A 254 -21.17 14.67 -17.14
C SER A 254 -21.97 15.37 -18.25
N ILE A 255 -22.28 14.62 -19.31
CA ILE A 255 -23.38 14.91 -20.26
C ILE A 255 -24.19 13.63 -20.48
#